data_AF-A0A977KRQ2-F1
#
_entry.id   AF-A0A977KRQ2-F1
#
_cell.length_a   1.000
_cell.length_b   1.000
_cell.length_c   1.000
_cell.angle_alpha   90.00
_cell.angle_beta   90.00
_cell.angle_gamma   90.00
#
_symmetry.space_group_name_H-M   'P 1'
#
loop_
_entity.id
_entity.type
_entity.pdbx_description
1 polymer ?
#
loop_
_entity_poly.entity_id
_entity_poly.type
_entity_poly.pdbx_seq_one_letter_code
_entity_poly.pdbx_strand_id
1 'polypeptide(L)'
;MLFNICHEVLRTGKRGRPTKVLPKGLVVRLKNKSSKRRDSEGKLKKVETPKPEHPETTEKPEEKDIHANHVEAFNSSIRRYLAAFRRRTNTYAKSVVGLQRVLDIFWMVHNFVRSHFTTREVPAVALGIIEKGLTWEDLLQIRLIS
;
A
#
# COMPACT_ATOMS: atom_id res chain seq x y z
N MET A 1 -3.34 19.96 -2.18
CA MET A 1 -4.48 19.07 -1.84
C MET A 1 -4.40 18.42 -0.45
N LEU A 2 -3.23 18.02 0.08
CA LEU A 2 -3.14 17.42 1.43
C LEU A 2 -3.54 18.36 2.59
N PHE A 3 -3.34 19.68 2.45
CA PHE A 3 -3.65 20.65 3.51
C PHE A 3 -5.15 20.95 3.65
N ASN A 4 -5.97 20.72 2.62
CA ASN A 4 -7.40 21.05 2.66
C ASN A 4 -8.19 20.09 3.57
N ILE A 5 -7.75 18.83 3.71
CA ILE A 5 -8.38 17.83 4.59
C ILE A 5 -8.11 18.14 6.08
N CYS A 6 -6.97 18.76 6.40
CA CYS A 6 -6.56 19.01 7.79
C CYS A 6 -7.32 20.17 8.46
N HIS A 7 -8.01 21.01 7.69
CA HIS A 7 -8.63 22.25 8.17
C HIS A 7 -10.15 22.31 7.97
N GLU A 8 -10.83 21.18 7.75
CA GLU A 8 -12.29 21.19 7.70
C GLU A 8 -12.86 21.58 9.07
N VAL A 9 -13.43 22.79 9.16
CA VAL A 9 -14.00 23.35 10.38
C VAL A 9 -15.40 22.76 10.55
N LEU A 10 -15.49 21.67 11.32
CA LEU A 10 -16.76 21.06 11.70
C LEU A 10 -17.54 22.02 12.62
N ARG A 11 -18.57 22.67 12.09
CA ARG A 11 -19.50 23.53 12.86
C ARG A 11 -20.67 22.68 13.39
N THR A 12 -20.46 22.03 14.54
CA THR A 12 -21.47 21.14 15.14
C THR A 12 -22.47 21.85 16.05
N GLY A 13 -22.37 23.18 16.22
CA GLY A 13 -23.25 23.98 17.08
C GLY A 13 -23.12 23.73 18.59
N LYS A 14 -22.29 22.76 18.99
CA LYS A 14 -22.02 22.40 20.38
C LYS A 14 -20.73 23.07 20.87
N ARG A 15 -20.70 23.46 22.15
CA ARG A 15 -19.49 24.02 22.78
C ARG A 15 -18.39 22.96 22.84
N GLY A 16 -17.21 23.29 22.32
CA GLY A 16 -16.02 22.42 22.37
C GLY A 16 -15.63 21.83 21.01
N ARG A 17 -14.41 21.28 20.93
CA ARG A 17 -13.89 20.65 19.71
C ARG A 17 -14.66 19.35 19.46
N PRO A 18 -15.32 19.16 18.31
CA PRO A 18 -15.97 17.89 18.01
C PRO A 18 -14.96 16.76 17.95
N THR A 19 -15.31 15.61 18.52
CA THR A 19 -14.49 14.39 18.48
C THR A 19 -14.28 13.99 17.02
N LYS A 20 -13.02 14.00 16.56
CA LYS A 20 -12.69 13.58 15.20
C LYS A 20 -12.73 12.05 15.12
N VAL A 21 -13.76 11.51 14.49
CA VAL A 21 -13.88 10.07 14.16
C VAL A 21 -13.47 9.80 12.71
N LEU A 22 -13.19 8.54 12.37
CA LEU A 22 -13.00 8.12 10.97
C LEU A 22 -14.30 8.32 10.17
N PRO A 23 -14.24 8.50 8.85
CA PRO A 23 -15.41 8.43 7.99
C PRO A 23 -16.19 7.13 8.17
N LYS A 24 -17.50 7.16 7.93
CA LYS A 24 -18.36 5.98 7.96
C LYS A 24 -17.83 4.90 7.00
N GLY A 25 -17.80 3.65 7.46
CA GLY A 25 -17.28 2.50 6.70
C GLY A 25 -15.76 2.35 6.70
N LEU A 26 -15.01 3.31 7.25
CA LEU A 26 -13.55 3.20 7.34
C LEU A 26 -13.10 2.68 8.71
N VAL A 27 -12.39 1.57 8.71
CA VAL A 27 -11.70 1.03 9.88
C VAL A 27 -10.20 1.00 9.62
N VAL A 28 -9.43 1.54 10.57
CA VAL A 28 -7.96 1.56 10.50
C VAL A 28 -7.38 0.82 11.71
N ARG A 29 -6.42 -0.06 11.44
CA ARG A 29 -5.63 -0.78 12.45
C ARG A 29 -4.16 -0.57 12.17
N LEU A 30 -3.41 -0.21 13.20
CA LEU A 30 -1.96 -0.01 13.13
C LEU A 30 -1.27 -1.19 13.79
N LYS A 31 -0.45 -1.92 13.03
CA LYS A 31 0.33 -3.06 13.54
C LYS A 31 1.72 -2.60 13.98
N ASN A 32 1.97 -2.59 15.27
CA ASN A 32 3.30 -2.33 15.83
C ASN A 32 4.17 -3.57 15.70
N LYS A 33 5.14 -3.52 14.78
CA LYS A 33 6.02 -4.65 14.46
C LYS A 33 7.08 -4.91 15.52
N SER A 34 7.49 -3.88 16.24
CA SER A 34 8.53 -3.97 17.27
C SER A 34 7.90 -4.09 18.65
N SER A 35 8.20 -5.20 19.33
CA SER A 35 7.86 -5.39 20.75
C SER A 35 8.62 -4.45 21.69
N LYS A 36 9.60 -3.70 21.16
CA LYS A 36 10.42 -2.75 21.94
C LYS A 36 9.87 -1.33 21.93
N ARG A 37 8.85 -1.03 21.11
CA ARG A 37 8.28 0.31 21.08
C ARG A 37 7.51 0.60 22.36
N ARG A 38 7.73 1.81 22.89
CA ARG A 38 7.17 2.31 24.14
C ARG A 38 6.74 3.76 23.98
N ASP A 39 5.72 4.16 24.71
CA ASP A 39 5.29 5.54 24.93
C ASP A 39 5.41 5.90 26.42
N SER A 40 4.84 7.05 26.82
CA SER A 40 4.81 7.48 28.23
C SER A 40 3.98 6.55 29.13
N GLU A 41 3.06 5.78 28.56
CA GLU A 41 2.18 4.85 29.28
C GLU A 41 2.77 3.43 29.34
N GLY A 42 3.85 3.17 28.61
CA GLY A 42 4.62 1.95 28.69
C GLY A 42 4.77 1.27 27.33
N LYS A 43 4.54 -0.04 27.27
CA LYS A 43 4.75 -0.83 26.05
C LYS A 43 3.56 -0.67 25.11
N LEU A 44 3.84 -0.31 23.86
CA LEU A 44 2.80 -0.18 22.84
C LEU A 44 2.06 -1.50 22.59
N LYS A 45 0.76 -1.40 22.29
CA LYS A 45 -0.05 -2.57 21.93
C LYS A 45 0.40 -3.05 20.55
N LYS A 46 0.33 -4.38 20.34
CA LYS A 46 0.72 -4.99 19.06
C LYS A 46 -0.15 -4.51 17.90
N VAL A 47 -1.42 -4.25 18.18
CA VAL A 47 -2.39 -3.64 17.28
C VAL A 47 -3.03 -2.46 17.99
N GLU A 48 -3.09 -1.32 17.32
CA GLU A 48 -3.64 -0.08 17.84
C GLU A 48 -4.69 0.50 16.89
N THR A 49 -5.63 1.25 17.46
CA THR A 49 -6.65 1.99 16.73
C THR A 49 -6.35 3.48 16.88
N PRO A 50 -5.65 4.11 15.93
CA PRO A 50 -5.11 5.46 16.09
C PRO A 50 -6.19 6.55 16.14
N LYS A 51 -7.39 6.27 15.59
CA LYS A 51 -8.51 7.21 15.57
C LYS A 51 -9.81 6.44 15.85
N PRO A 52 -10.73 6.98 16.67
CA PRO A 52 -12.01 6.32 16.92
C PRO A 52 -12.80 6.12 15.63
N GLU A 53 -13.47 4.99 15.52
CA GLU A 53 -14.35 4.65 14.40
C GLU A 53 -15.63 5.49 14.41
N HIS A 54 -16.28 5.62 13.25
CA HIS A 54 -17.61 6.21 13.19
C HIS A 54 -18.63 5.32 13.93
N PRO A 55 -19.59 5.87 14.69
CA PRO A 55 -20.59 5.08 15.42
C PRO A 55 -21.41 4.14 14.53
N GLU A 56 -21.64 4.54 13.27
CA GLU A 56 -22.40 3.76 12.28
C GLU A 56 -21.54 2.75 11.48
N THR A 57 -20.26 2.62 11.79
CA THR A 57 -19.40 1.60 11.15
C THR A 57 -19.58 0.28 11.90
N THR A 58 -20.32 -0.64 11.30
CA THR A 58 -20.61 -1.97 11.88
C THR A 58 -19.55 -3.01 11.49
N GLU A 59 -19.02 -2.90 10.28
CA GLU A 59 -18.03 -3.85 9.76
C GLU A 59 -16.65 -3.60 10.38
N LYS A 60 -16.11 -4.61 11.04
CA LYS A 60 -14.76 -4.58 11.63
C LYS A 60 -13.95 -5.73 11.08
N PRO A 61 -12.66 -5.52 10.77
CA PRO A 61 -11.80 -6.60 10.30
C PRO A 61 -11.61 -7.63 11.43
N GLU A 62 -11.61 -8.90 11.05
CA GLU A 62 -11.25 -9.96 11.98
C GLU A 62 -9.77 -9.86 12.36
N GLU A 63 -9.41 -10.32 13.56
CA GLU A 63 -8.04 -10.19 14.08
C GLU A 63 -7.01 -10.88 13.18
N LYS A 64 -7.40 -11.98 12.52
CA LYS A 64 -6.55 -12.73 11.57
C LYS A 64 -6.13 -11.88 10.36
N ASP A 65 -6.98 -10.95 9.93
CA ASP A 65 -6.77 -10.11 8.76
C ASP A 65 -5.91 -8.88 9.09
N ILE A 66 -5.66 -8.62 10.39
CA ILE A 66 -4.83 -7.51 10.86
C ILE A 66 -3.35 -7.86 10.73
N HIS A 67 -2.85 -7.84 9.50
CA HIS A 67 -1.44 -8.04 9.22
C HIS A 67 -0.92 -7.25 8.01
N ALA A 68 0.38 -6.95 8.02
CA ALA A 68 1.07 -6.33 6.90
C ALA A 68 1.84 -7.34 6.03
N ASN A 69 1.59 -8.64 6.20
CA ASN A 69 2.41 -9.70 5.60
C ASN A 69 2.46 -9.59 4.07
N HIS A 70 1.32 -9.33 3.43
CA HIS A 70 1.23 -9.19 1.97
C HIS A 70 2.07 -8.03 1.44
N VAL A 71 1.89 -6.84 2.02
CA VAL A 71 2.65 -5.62 1.65
C VAL A 71 4.15 -5.78 1.91
N GLU A 72 4.53 -6.44 3.00
CA GLU A 72 5.93 -6.68 3.35
C GLU A 72 6.61 -7.67 2.40
N ALA A 73 5.91 -8.75 2.04
CA ALA A 73 6.38 -9.71 1.04
C ALA A 73 6.55 -9.03 -0.32
N PHE A 74 5.57 -8.21 -0.72
CA PHE A 74 5.64 -7.42 -1.94
C PHE A 74 6.81 -6.44 -1.95
N ASN A 75 6.97 -5.66 -0.88
CA ASN A 75 8.10 -4.73 -0.72
C ASN A 75 9.46 -5.45 -0.73
N SER A 76 9.52 -6.68 -0.20
CA SER A 76 10.72 -7.51 -0.26
C SER A 76 11.07 -7.89 -1.71
N SER A 77 10.06 -8.32 -2.48
CA SER A 77 10.20 -8.62 -3.92
C SER A 77 10.67 -7.39 -4.72
N ILE A 78 10.05 -6.23 -4.49
CA ILE A 78 10.46 -4.96 -5.11
C ILE A 78 11.95 -4.70 -4.85
N ARG A 79 12.41 -4.79 -3.59
CA ARG A 79 13.82 -4.52 -3.24
C ARG A 79 14.81 -5.50 -3.87
N ARG A 80 14.38 -6.75 -4.10
CA ARG A 80 15.20 -7.77 -4.77
C ARG A 80 15.33 -7.48 -6.26
N TYR A 81 14.24 -7.11 -6.92
CA TYR A 81 14.23 -6.81 -8.35
C TYR A 81 14.87 -5.44 -8.66
N LEU A 82 14.56 -4.43 -7.86
CA LEU A 82 14.96 -3.05 -8.08
C LEU A 82 16.19 -2.67 -7.25
N ALA A 83 17.36 -3.12 -7.69
CA ALA A 83 18.64 -2.87 -7.01
C ALA A 83 18.93 -1.38 -6.78
N ALA A 84 18.56 -0.53 -7.73
CA ALA A 84 18.76 0.92 -7.67
C ALA A 84 18.05 1.58 -6.47
N PHE A 85 16.96 0.99 -5.98
CA PHE A 85 16.21 1.51 -4.83
C PHE A 85 16.79 1.10 -3.46
N ARG A 86 17.88 0.30 -3.43
CA ARG A 86 18.55 -0.04 -2.19
C ARG A 86 19.27 1.18 -1.58
N ARG A 87 19.32 1.24 -0.24
CA ARG A 87 19.83 2.38 0.55
C ARG A 87 21.33 2.67 0.38
N ARG A 88 22.12 1.73 -0.17
CA ARG A 88 23.60 1.82 -0.27
C ARG A 88 24.14 1.80 -1.70
N THR A 89 23.31 2.06 -2.71
CA THR A 89 23.78 2.27 -4.08
C THR A 89 24.17 3.73 -4.29
N ASN A 90 25.23 3.97 -5.07
CA ASN A 90 25.76 5.30 -5.36
C ASN A 90 24.66 6.26 -5.83
N THR A 91 24.42 7.32 -5.05
CA THR A 91 23.33 8.29 -5.29
C THR A 91 23.50 9.01 -6.61
N TYR A 92 24.73 9.28 -7.04
CA TYR A 92 25.03 9.96 -8.32
C TYR A 92 24.52 9.18 -9.55
N ALA A 93 24.33 7.86 -9.42
CA ALA A 93 23.85 7.01 -10.50
C ALA A 93 22.31 6.87 -10.51
N LYS A 94 21.60 7.56 -9.61
CA LYS A 94 20.13 7.52 -9.53
C LYS A 94 19.52 8.74 -10.22
N SER A 95 19.07 8.57 -11.45
CA SER A 95 18.19 9.55 -12.11
C SER A 95 16.73 9.20 -11.85
N VAL A 96 15.88 10.21 -11.70
CA VAL A 96 14.43 10.01 -11.52
C VAL A 96 13.85 9.24 -12.71
N VAL A 97 14.24 9.62 -13.93
CA VAL A 97 13.81 8.96 -15.18
C VAL A 97 14.23 7.48 -15.19
N GLY A 98 15.47 7.18 -14.80
CA GLY A 98 15.96 5.81 -14.74
C GLY A 98 15.21 4.97 -13.70
N LEU A 99 14.99 5.52 -12.50
CA LEU A 99 14.25 4.84 -11.45
C LEU A 99 12.79 4.54 -11.87
N GLN A 100 12.13 5.51 -12.51
CA GLN A 100 10.78 5.32 -13.02
C GLN A 100 10.74 4.22 -14.10
N ARG A 101 11.67 4.26 -15.06
CA ARG A 101 11.73 3.25 -16.14
C ARG A 101 11.86 1.83 -15.61
N VAL A 102 12.72 1.59 -14.62
CA VAL A 102 12.88 0.23 -14.05
C VAL A 102 11.65 -0.16 -13.22
N LEU A 103 11.02 0.81 -12.54
CA LEU A 103 9.78 0.58 -11.83
C LEU A 103 8.63 0.20 -12.78
N ASP A 104 8.52 0.88 -13.92
CA ASP A 104 7.51 0.58 -14.96
C ASP A 104 7.69 -0.84 -15.50
N ILE A 105 8.92 -1.23 -15.82
CA ILE A 105 9.24 -2.61 -16.24
C ILE A 105 8.83 -3.62 -15.18
N PHE A 106 9.13 -3.34 -13.90
CA PHE A 106 8.72 -4.21 -12.80
C PHE A 106 7.20 -4.36 -12.73
N TRP A 107 6.44 -3.27 -12.86
CA TRP A 107 4.98 -3.31 -12.85
C TRP A 107 4.42 -4.10 -14.02
N MET A 108 4.96 -3.89 -15.24
CA MET A 108 4.54 -4.64 -16.43
C MET A 108 4.76 -6.15 -16.21
N VAL A 109 5.95 -6.54 -15.78
CA VAL A 109 6.27 -7.95 -15.56
C VAL A 109 5.45 -8.56 -14.42
N HIS A 110 5.31 -7.85 -13.30
CA HIS A 110 4.57 -8.35 -12.14
C HIS A 110 3.08 -8.51 -12.40
N ASN A 111 2.47 -7.53 -13.08
CA ASN A 111 1.02 -7.49 -13.27
C ASN A 111 0.54 -8.23 -14.51
N PHE A 112 1.36 -8.38 -15.54
CA PHE A 112 0.91 -8.89 -16.85
C PHE A 112 1.62 -10.16 -17.33
N VAL A 113 2.83 -10.47 -16.87
CA VAL A 113 3.59 -11.63 -17.37
C VAL A 113 3.73 -12.72 -16.31
N ARG A 114 4.10 -12.34 -15.09
CA ARG A 114 4.45 -13.30 -14.05
C ARG A 114 3.21 -13.82 -13.36
N SER A 115 2.96 -15.13 -13.51
CA SER A 115 1.96 -15.83 -12.72
C SER A 115 2.30 -15.79 -11.22
N HIS A 116 1.30 -15.47 -10.40
CA HIS A 116 1.44 -15.42 -8.96
C HIS A 116 1.36 -16.83 -8.36
N PHE A 117 2.22 -17.12 -7.38
CA PHE A 117 2.37 -18.48 -6.85
C PHE A 117 1.06 -19.06 -6.27
N THR A 118 0.25 -18.23 -5.62
CA THR A 118 -0.99 -18.67 -4.96
C THR A 118 -2.15 -18.85 -5.94
N THR A 119 -2.38 -17.87 -6.82
CA THR A 119 -3.52 -17.88 -7.76
C THR A 119 -3.22 -18.67 -9.01
N ARG A 120 -1.94 -18.96 -9.31
CA ARG A 120 -1.44 -19.57 -10.55
C ARG A 120 -1.78 -18.79 -11.82
N GLU A 121 -2.32 -17.59 -11.64
CA GLU A 121 -2.67 -16.65 -12.69
C GLU A 121 -1.90 -15.35 -12.50
N VAL A 122 -1.84 -14.58 -13.58
CA VAL A 122 -1.28 -13.24 -13.60
C VAL A 122 -2.23 -12.28 -12.87
N PRO A 123 -1.75 -11.29 -12.09
CA PRO A 123 -2.62 -10.37 -11.36
C PRO A 123 -3.67 -9.65 -12.21
N ALA A 124 -3.33 -9.23 -13.43
CA ALA A 124 -4.28 -8.61 -14.34
C ALA A 124 -5.43 -9.55 -14.78
N VAL A 125 -5.17 -10.86 -14.86
CA VAL A 125 -6.20 -11.87 -15.15
C VAL A 125 -7.11 -12.06 -13.94
N ALA A 126 -6.53 -12.20 -12.75
CA ALA A 126 -7.30 -12.35 -11.51
C ALA A 126 -8.21 -11.13 -11.21
N LEU A 127 -7.83 -9.95 -11.70
CA LEU A 127 -8.63 -8.73 -11.64
C LEU A 127 -9.64 -8.57 -12.79
N GLY A 128 -9.61 -9.46 -13.79
CA GLY A 128 -10.49 -9.40 -14.97
C GLY A 128 -10.16 -8.30 -15.97
N ILE A 129 -8.94 -7.76 -15.95
CA ILE A 129 -8.49 -6.69 -16.88
C ILE A 129 -8.17 -7.29 -18.25
N ILE A 130 -7.60 -8.50 -18.27
CA ILE A 130 -7.24 -9.25 -19.47
C ILE A 130 -7.68 -10.71 -19.30
N GLU A 131 -7.96 -11.39 -20.40
CA GLU A 131 -8.37 -12.80 -20.37
C GLU A 131 -7.18 -13.75 -20.14
N LYS A 132 -5.98 -13.37 -20.61
CA LYS A 132 -4.77 -14.18 -20.52
C LYS A 132 -3.55 -13.30 -20.26
N GLY A 133 -2.60 -13.81 -19.47
CA GLY A 133 -1.30 -13.17 -19.25
C GLY A 133 -0.51 -13.00 -20.54
N LEU A 134 0.25 -11.91 -20.61
CA LEU A 134 1.16 -11.60 -21.72
C LEU A 134 2.42 -12.45 -21.63
N THR A 135 3.00 -12.78 -22.79
CA THR A 135 4.35 -13.32 -22.86
C THR A 135 5.39 -12.20 -22.99
N TRP A 136 6.67 -12.57 -22.95
CA TRP A 136 7.75 -11.60 -23.19
C TRP A 136 7.76 -11.10 -24.64
N GLU A 137 7.41 -11.96 -25.58
CA GLU A 137 7.27 -11.61 -27.00
C GLU A 137 6.17 -10.57 -27.18
N ASP A 138 5.01 -10.78 -26.55
CA ASP A 138 3.90 -9.81 -26.58
C ASP A 138 4.38 -8.45 -26.06
N LEU A 139 5.05 -8.43 -24.90
CA LEU A 139 5.57 -7.18 -24.32
C LEU A 139 6.53 -6.42 -25.24
N LEU A 140 7.41 -7.12 -25.94
CA LEU A 140 8.38 -6.51 -26.86
C LEU A 140 7.74 -6.04 -28.17
N GLN A 141 6.59 -6.62 -28.52
CA GLN A 141 5.81 -6.25 -29.70
C GLN A 141 4.82 -5.11 -29.44
N ILE A 142 4.59 -4.71 -28.18
CA ILE A 142 3.75 -3.55 -27.85
C ILE A 142 4.34 -2.30 -28.52
N ARG A 143 3.65 -1.84 -29.57
CA ARG A 143 3.91 -0.54 -30.18
C ARG A 143 3.13 0.50 -29.42
N LEU A 144 3.83 1.48 -28.84
CA LEU A 144 3.21 2.71 -28.39
C LEU A 144 2.72 3.44 -29.65
N ILE A 145 1.40 3.56 -29.80
CA ILE A 145 0.81 4.50 -30.75
C ILE A 145 1.06 5.89 -30.13
N SER A 146 2.10 6.56 -30.60
CA SER A 146 2.44 7.94 -30.23
C SER A 146 1.62 8.93 -31.05
#